data_AF-A0A8J3AJJ6-F1
#
_entry.id   AF-A0A8J3AJJ6-F1
#
_cell.length_a   1.000
_cell.length_b   1.000
_cell.length_c   1.000
_cell.angle_alpha   90.00
_cell.angle_beta   90.00
_cell.angle_gamma   90.00
#
_symmetry.space_group_name_H-M   'P 1'
#
loop_
_entity.id
_entity.type
_entity.pdbx_description
1 polymer ?
#
loop_
_entity_poly.entity_id
_entity_poly.type
_entity_poly.pdbx_seq_one_letter_code
_entity_poly.pdbx_strand_id
1 'polypeptide(L)'
;MAGSPTDLPMFADDFANAPYSKEQLDELTQQIDQWHDNGEFQRIADAIEDVPVQQRGYELTSLQARAYMSMAQPTNDSYRPYLMHALELLQSVETEGLNDALWHYRMGYALYYLDKEPEALKHFEQAHELNPEDEDTIKFIEQCKDYIEASTTLVPVTVERIAQSFDARDLKYHIDEDHGNKILRTGFGHNSFIFETLGAQDNPDDLQMWAVWGPDVPIEMRNDMLEFCNQWNLDSRRPKAQVRTRDDGTVWVVAEWFAYCKRGLTEIQFQGEISRFINTAGDFFASLDKQYPNLAATLDPNYEADDGDDAAEA
;
A
#
# COMPACT_ATOMS: atom_id res chain seq x y z
N MET A 1 37.73 16.52 23.19
CA MET A 1 37.72 17.88 22.61
C MET A 1 37.48 17.73 21.11
N ALA A 2 36.21 17.78 20.71
CA ALA A 2 35.79 17.80 19.31
C ALA A 2 35.07 19.15 19.11
N GLY A 3 35.47 19.89 18.07
CA GLY A 3 35.06 21.27 17.84
C GLY A 3 33.58 21.39 17.53
N SER A 4 32.95 22.44 18.08
CA SER A 4 31.62 22.86 17.66
C SER A 4 31.67 23.46 16.26
N PRO A 5 30.62 23.30 15.43
CA PRO A 5 30.44 24.12 14.24
C PRO A 5 30.31 25.57 14.72
N THR A 6 31.09 26.44 14.10
CA THR A 6 31.14 27.87 14.41
C THR A 6 30.00 28.53 13.65
N ASP A 7 29.06 29.15 14.36
CA ASP A 7 28.18 30.17 13.80
C ASP A 7 29.06 31.31 13.28
N LEU A 8 29.25 31.35 11.95
CA LEU A 8 29.83 32.51 11.30
C LEU A 8 28.81 33.66 11.39
N PRO A 9 29.15 34.83 11.96
CA PRO A 9 28.23 35.95 12.00
C PRO A 9 27.95 36.43 10.58
N MET A 10 26.66 36.49 10.20
CA MET A 10 26.20 37.16 8.98
C MET A 10 26.73 38.60 8.96
N PHE A 11 27.46 38.97 7.90
CA PHE A 11 27.94 40.33 7.72
C PHE A 11 26.79 41.23 7.24
N ALA A 12 26.77 42.47 7.73
CA ALA A 12 25.74 43.47 7.43
C ALA A 12 25.64 43.86 5.93
N ASP A 13 26.62 43.47 5.11
CA ASP A 13 26.69 43.80 3.68
C ASP A 13 25.85 42.87 2.78
N ASP A 14 25.41 41.69 3.26
CA ASP A 14 24.60 40.75 2.46
C ASP A 14 23.16 41.23 2.20
N PHE A 15 22.67 42.21 2.98
CA PHE A 15 21.33 42.80 2.77
C PHE A 15 21.32 43.98 1.80
N ALA A 16 22.48 44.50 1.38
CA ALA A 16 22.55 45.72 0.57
C ALA A 16 22.17 45.52 -0.91
N ASN A 17 22.03 44.27 -1.37
CA ASN A 17 21.65 43.90 -2.75
C ASN A 17 20.63 42.74 -2.78
N ALA A 18 19.74 42.69 -1.80
CA ALA A 18 18.56 41.84 -1.79
C ALA A 18 17.74 42.01 -3.10
N PRO A 19 17.60 40.98 -3.97
CA PRO A 19 16.87 41.12 -5.22
C PRO A 19 15.37 41.33 -5.02
N TYR A 20 14.81 40.89 -3.89
CA TYR A 20 13.44 41.18 -3.47
C TYR A 20 13.40 42.07 -2.24
N SER A 21 12.58 43.12 -2.27
CA SER A 21 12.23 43.95 -1.13
C SER A 21 11.20 43.25 -0.24
N LYS A 22 11.06 43.69 1.01
CA LYS A 22 10.05 43.15 1.93
C LYS A 22 8.63 43.31 1.39
N GLU A 23 8.31 44.47 0.81
CA GLU A 23 6.99 44.75 0.21
C GLU A 23 6.69 43.78 -0.94
N GLN A 24 7.70 43.44 -1.77
CA GLN A 24 7.53 42.47 -2.86
C GLN A 24 7.29 41.04 -2.33
N LEU A 25 7.92 40.67 -1.21
CA LEU A 25 7.71 39.37 -0.58
C LEU A 25 6.32 39.28 0.06
N ASP A 26 5.87 40.36 0.72
CA ASP A 26 4.52 40.43 1.31
C ASP A 26 3.43 40.35 0.21
N GLU A 27 3.64 41.01 -0.94
CA GLU A 27 2.77 40.90 -2.12
C GLU A 27 2.78 39.48 -2.72
N LEU A 28 3.95 38.83 -2.76
CA LEU A 28 4.08 37.45 -3.24
C LEU A 28 3.28 36.49 -2.37
N THR A 29 3.37 36.61 -1.03
CA THR A 29 2.59 35.77 -0.11
C THR A 29 1.09 35.87 -0.38
N GLN A 30 0.56 37.09 -0.61
CA GLN A 30 -0.85 37.27 -0.96
C GLN A 30 -1.24 36.63 -2.30
N GLN A 31 -0.34 36.67 -3.29
CA GLN A 31 -0.56 36.01 -4.58
C GLN A 31 -0.54 34.49 -4.46
N ILE A 32 0.35 33.96 -3.60
CA ILE A 32 0.46 32.52 -3.34
C ILE A 32 -0.86 31.94 -2.82
N ASP A 33 -1.55 32.64 -1.91
CA ASP A 33 -2.84 32.15 -1.41
C ASP A 33 -3.90 32.11 -2.53
N GLN A 34 -3.94 33.11 -3.41
CA GLN A 34 -4.84 33.09 -4.57
C GLN A 34 -4.52 31.94 -5.54
N TRP A 35 -3.23 31.71 -5.81
CA TRP A 35 -2.80 30.60 -6.66
C TRP A 35 -3.11 29.25 -6.01
N HIS A 36 -3.02 29.16 -4.68
CA HIS A 36 -3.34 27.94 -3.95
C HIS A 36 -4.83 27.60 -4.10
N ASP A 37 -5.71 28.59 -3.91
CA ASP A 37 -7.16 28.44 -4.09
C ASP A 37 -7.53 28.04 -5.53
N ASN A 38 -6.75 28.49 -6.52
CA ASN A 38 -6.92 28.12 -7.93
C ASN A 38 -6.29 26.76 -8.30
N GLY A 39 -5.59 26.10 -7.38
CA GLY A 39 -4.87 24.85 -7.65
C GLY A 39 -3.58 25.01 -8.48
N GLU A 40 -3.05 26.22 -8.57
CA GLU A 40 -1.84 26.57 -9.34
C GLU A 40 -0.55 26.26 -8.54
N PHE A 41 -0.42 25.04 -8.00
CA PHE A 41 0.65 24.69 -7.05
C PHE A 41 2.07 24.75 -7.65
N GLN A 42 2.24 24.34 -8.90
CA GLN A 42 3.55 24.43 -9.58
C GLN A 42 3.99 25.89 -9.70
N ARG A 43 3.05 26.80 -9.98
CA ARG A 43 3.34 28.24 -10.08
C ARG A 43 3.81 28.81 -8.75
N ILE A 44 3.25 28.34 -7.63
CA ILE A 44 3.71 28.72 -6.29
C ILE A 44 5.15 28.25 -6.08
N ALA A 45 5.44 26.98 -6.39
CA ALA A 45 6.79 26.43 -6.23
C ALA A 45 7.81 27.22 -7.07
N ASP A 46 7.54 27.44 -8.36
CA ASP A 46 8.41 28.18 -9.26
C ASP A 46 8.67 29.62 -8.76
N ALA A 47 7.61 30.32 -8.34
CA ALA A 47 7.73 31.70 -7.87
C ALA A 47 8.55 31.83 -6.58
N ILE A 48 8.46 30.86 -5.67
CA ILE A 48 9.28 30.85 -4.45
C ILE A 48 10.72 30.42 -4.75
N GLU A 49 10.93 29.56 -5.75
CA GLU A 49 12.27 29.14 -6.16
C GLU A 49 13.10 30.30 -6.73
N ASP A 50 12.46 31.24 -7.43
CA ASP A 50 13.07 32.48 -7.91
C ASP A 50 13.53 33.41 -6.78
N VAL A 51 12.98 33.26 -5.56
CA VAL A 51 13.43 33.99 -4.37
C VAL A 51 14.69 33.30 -3.82
N PRO A 52 15.81 34.01 -3.59
CA PRO A 52 17.00 33.43 -2.97
C PRO A 52 16.69 32.82 -1.61
N VAL A 53 17.29 31.66 -1.31
CA VAL A 53 17.05 30.91 -0.05
C VAL A 53 17.19 31.79 1.20
N GLN A 54 18.16 32.71 1.20
CA GLN A 54 18.42 33.64 2.31
C GLN A 54 17.28 34.64 2.55
N GLN A 55 16.44 34.88 1.53
CA GLN A 55 15.30 35.81 1.60
C GLN A 55 13.96 35.12 1.83
N ARG A 56 13.86 33.79 1.69
CA ARG A 56 12.59 33.06 1.85
C ARG A 56 12.08 33.13 3.29
N GLY A 57 12.99 32.98 4.25
CA GLY A 57 12.65 32.88 5.67
C GLY A 57 11.70 31.71 5.96
N TYR A 58 11.09 31.73 7.15
CA TYR A 58 10.18 30.68 7.60
C TYR A 58 8.91 30.59 6.73
N GLU A 59 8.24 31.71 6.51
CA GLU A 59 6.91 31.75 5.89
C GLU A 59 6.92 31.23 4.45
N LEU A 60 7.78 31.77 3.57
CA LEU A 60 7.84 31.30 2.19
C LEU A 60 8.35 29.88 2.08
N THR A 61 9.28 29.44 2.94
CA THR A 61 9.73 28.04 2.96
C THR A 61 8.58 27.09 3.34
N SER A 62 7.76 27.49 4.33
CA SER A 62 6.59 26.73 4.75
C SER A 62 5.51 26.69 3.66
N LEU A 63 5.29 27.78 2.92
CA LEU A 63 4.41 27.84 1.76
C LEU A 63 4.93 27.01 0.58
N GLN A 64 6.25 26.98 0.37
CA GLN A 64 6.89 26.14 -0.66
C GLN A 64 6.65 24.67 -0.36
N ALA A 65 6.85 24.24 0.90
CA ALA A 65 6.54 22.88 1.32
C ALA A 65 5.05 22.54 1.10
N ARG A 66 4.12 23.45 1.45
CA ARG A 66 2.68 23.29 1.17
C ARG A 66 2.41 23.06 -0.31
N ALA A 67 3.03 23.84 -1.20
CA ALA A 67 2.86 23.70 -2.64
C ALA A 67 3.32 22.32 -3.12
N TYR A 68 4.50 21.87 -2.68
CA TYR A 68 5.02 20.54 -2.99
C TYR A 68 4.10 19.41 -2.50
N MET A 69 3.60 19.50 -1.27
CA MET A 69 2.62 18.53 -0.75
C MET A 69 1.33 18.53 -1.56
N SER A 70 0.87 19.69 -2.01
CA SER A 70 -0.36 19.81 -2.82
C SER A 70 -0.20 19.23 -4.23
N MET A 71 1.03 19.17 -4.75
CA MET A 71 1.37 18.49 -6.01
C MET A 71 1.51 16.97 -5.85
N ALA A 72 1.69 16.48 -4.63
CA ALA A 72 1.85 15.06 -4.35
C ALA A 72 0.51 14.32 -4.44
N GLN A 73 0.09 13.96 -5.65
CA GLN A 73 -1.10 13.13 -5.88
C GLN A 73 -0.78 11.65 -5.63
N PRO A 74 -1.42 10.98 -4.64
CA PRO A 74 -1.12 9.58 -4.29
C PRO A 74 -1.31 8.57 -5.44
N THR A 75 -2.05 8.96 -6.48
CA THR A 75 -2.32 8.13 -7.66
C THR A 75 -1.22 8.17 -8.73
N ASN A 76 -0.18 8.98 -8.56
CA ASN A 76 0.94 9.10 -9.50
C ASN A 76 2.24 8.65 -8.83
N ASP A 77 2.99 7.73 -9.44
CA ASP A 77 4.28 7.21 -8.94
C ASP A 77 5.31 8.30 -8.56
N SER A 78 5.10 9.55 -9.00
CA SER A 78 5.95 10.72 -8.72
C SER A 78 5.63 11.49 -7.43
N TYR A 79 4.68 11.04 -6.59
CA TYR A 79 4.27 11.80 -5.39
C TYR A 79 5.35 11.82 -4.28
N ARG A 80 6.11 10.72 -4.12
CA ARG A 80 7.10 10.59 -3.04
C ARG A 80 8.23 11.62 -3.11
N PRO A 81 8.86 11.89 -4.28
CA PRO A 81 9.85 12.96 -4.40
C PRO A 81 9.34 14.33 -3.92
N TYR A 82 8.10 14.70 -4.22
CA TYR A 82 7.53 15.96 -3.76
C TYR A 82 7.37 16.01 -2.23
N LEU A 83 6.91 14.92 -1.61
CA LEU A 83 6.80 14.84 -0.14
C LEU A 83 8.17 14.85 0.54
N MET A 84 9.16 14.15 -0.02
CA MET A 84 10.52 14.17 0.50
C MET A 84 11.12 15.57 0.44
N HIS A 85 10.91 16.29 -0.65
CA HIS A 85 11.39 17.66 -0.79
C HIS A 85 10.66 18.63 0.15
N ALA A 86 9.35 18.47 0.33
CA ALA A 86 8.59 19.25 1.32
C ALA A 86 9.14 19.03 2.75
N LEU A 87 9.51 17.79 3.10
CA LEU A 87 10.15 17.48 4.38
C LEU A 87 11.50 18.17 4.55
N GLU A 88 12.36 18.15 3.52
CA GLU A 88 13.65 18.85 3.55
C GLU A 88 13.48 20.35 3.80
N LEU A 89 12.49 20.97 3.12
CA LEU A 89 12.16 22.38 3.31
C LEU A 89 11.67 22.66 4.73
N LEU A 90 10.74 21.87 5.26
CA LEU A 90 10.22 22.03 6.62
C LEU A 90 11.31 21.83 7.68
N GLN A 91 12.19 20.84 7.50
CA GLN A 91 13.32 20.58 8.39
C GLN A 91 14.34 21.73 8.39
N SER A 92 14.52 22.41 7.25
CA SER A 92 15.45 23.54 7.16
C SER A 92 15.04 24.74 8.03
N VAL A 93 13.77 24.79 8.44
CA VAL A 93 13.19 25.84 9.29
C VAL A 93 12.57 25.27 10.57
N GLU A 94 13.12 24.15 11.06
CA GLU A 94 12.62 23.45 12.25
C GLU A 94 12.57 24.36 13.47
N THR A 95 13.60 25.19 13.69
CA THR A 95 13.71 26.03 14.90
C THR A 95 12.54 27.02 15.01
N GLU A 96 12.15 27.61 13.88
CA GLU A 96 11.01 28.53 13.77
C GLU A 96 9.66 27.78 13.87
N GLY A 97 9.60 26.55 13.38
CA GLY A 97 8.38 25.73 13.32
C GLY A 97 7.95 25.06 14.63
N LEU A 98 8.84 24.93 15.63
CA LEU A 98 8.57 24.18 16.88
C LEU A 98 7.34 24.64 17.68
N ASN A 99 6.87 25.88 17.50
CA ASN A 99 5.68 26.41 18.16
C ASN A 99 4.52 26.70 17.19
N ASP A 100 4.60 26.19 15.96
CA ASP A 100 3.58 26.35 14.92
C ASP A 100 2.86 25.03 14.66
N ALA A 101 1.57 24.98 15.01
CA ALA A 101 0.72 23.82 14.78
C ALA A 101 0.70 23.38 13.31
N LEU A 102 0.72 24.34 12.38
CA LEU A 102 0.62 24.06 10.95
C LEU A 102 1.92 23.45 10.39
N TRP A 103 3.08 23.82 10.95
CA TRP A 103 4.35 23.17 10.61
C TRP A 103 4.37 21.72 11.07
N HIS A 104 3.95 21.46 12.31
CA HIS A 104 3.80 20.10 12.82
C HIS A 104 2.81 19.29 11.98
N TYR A 105 1.67 19.86 11.61
CA TYR A 105 0.71 19.20 10.72
C TYR A 105 1.35 18.85 9.38
N ARG A 106 2.07 19.78 8.74
CA ARG A 106 2.72 19.55 7.44
C ARG A 106 3.81 18.48 7.50
N MET A 107 4.62 18.49 8.57
CA MET A 107 5.60 17.44 8.84
C MET A 107 4.92 16.08 9.00
N GLY A 108 3.88 16.01 9.83
CA GLY A 108 3.09 14.80 10.06
C GLY A 108 2.49 14.26 8.76
N TYR A 109 1.86 15.12 7.97
CA TYR A 109 1.25 14.75 6.69
C TYR A 109 2.27 14.16 5.72
N ALA A 110 3.43 14.83 5.54
CA ALA A 110 4.44 14.34 4.63
C ALA A 110 5.04 13.00 5.08
N LEU A 111 5.23 12.80 6.39
CA LEU A 111 5.70 11.54 6.96
C LEU A 111 4.66 10.41 6.81
N TYR A 112 3.37 10.72 7.04
CA TYR A 112 2.27 9.77 6.91
C TYR A 112 2.22 9.17 5.50
N TYR A 113 2.21 10.01 4.47
CA TYR A 113 2.19 9.54 3.08
C TYR A 113 3.53 8.96 2.59
N LEU A 114 4.58 9.00 3.41
CA LEU A 114 5.84 8.30 3.15
C LEU A 114 5.97 6.98 3.92
N ASP A 115 4.88 6.48 4.51
CA ASP A 115 4.81 5.25 5.30
C ASP A 115 5.70 5.32 6.55
N LYS A 116 5.68 6.48 7.23
CA LYS A 116 6.42 6.76 8.47
C LYS A 116 5.47 7.18 9.59
N GLU A 117 4.46 6.36 9.84
CA GLU A 117 3.37 6.64 10.78
C GLU A 117 3.86 6.87 12.23
N PRO A 118 4.87 6.15 12.76
CA PRO A 118 5.38 6.42 14.11
C PRO A 118 5.97 7.82 14.26
N GLU A 119 6.66 8.32 13.23
CA GLU A 119 7.19 9.68 13.19
C GLU A 119 6.09 10.70 12.92
N ALA A 120 5.17 10.40 12.00
CA ALA A 120 4.03 11.24 11.69
C ALA A 120 3.16 11.49 12.93
N LEU A 121 2.87 10.44 13.70
CA LEU A 121 2.08 10.49 14.92
C LEU A 121 2.64 11.52 15.92
N LYS A 122 3.97 11.54 16.13
CA LYS A 122 4.60 12.50 17.04
C LYS A 122 4.34 13.95 16.62
N HIS A 123 4.45 14.22 15.32
CA HIS A 123 4.19 15.57 14.80
C HIS A 123 2.70 15.93 14.89
N PHE A 124 1.79 15.00 14.56
CA PHE A 124 0.36 15.27 14.70
C PHE A 124 -0.06 15.48 16.17
N GLU A 125 0.50 14.74 17.13
CA GLU A 125 0.26 14.97 18.56
C GLU A 125 0.72 16.36 19.00
N GLN A 126 1.87 16.84 18.52
CA GLN A 126 2.34 18.21 18.76
C GLN A 126 1.45 19.26 18.08
N ALA A 127 1.00 19.02 16.85
CA ALA A 127 0.05 19.89 16.17
C ALA A 127 -1.26 20.01 16.96
N HIS A 128 -1.77 18.90 17.49
CA HIS A 128 -2.97 18.85 18.30
C HIS A 128 -2.80 19.55 19.65
N GLU A 129 -1.63 19.44 20.30
CA GLU A 129 -1.35 20.17 21.54
C GLU A 129 -1.38 21.69 21.32
N LEU A 130 -0.84 22.16 20.20
CA LEU A 130 -0.82 23.58 19.82
C LEU A 130 -2.17 24.08 19.28
N ASN A 131 -2.96 23.21 18.63
CA ASN A 131 -4.29 23.53 18.11
C ASN A 131 -5.26 22.34 18.30
N PRO A 132 -5.93 22.26 19.46
CA PRO A 132 -6.81 21.12 19.77
C PRO A 132 -8.11 21.04 18.96
N GLU A 133 -8.50 22.13 18.28
CA GLU A 133 -9.75 22.21 17.51
C GLU A 133 -9.63 21.69 16.08
N ASP A 134 -8.43 21.35 15.62
CA ASP A 134 -8.20 20.80 14.27
C ASP A 134 -8.65 19.34 14.18
N GLU A 135 -9.86 19.14 13.67
CA GLU A 135 -10.45 17.82 13.44
C GLU A 135 -9.65 16.95 12.47
N ASP A 136 -8.96 17.54 11.49
CA ASP A 136 -8.19 16.76 10.52
C ASP A 136 -6.91 16.21 11.16
N THR A 137 -6.25 16.99 12.02
CA THR A 137 -5.15 16.48 12.85
C THR A 137 -5.60 15.29 13.70
N ILE A 138 -6.78 15.36 14.34
CA ILE A 138 -7.31 14.27 15.18
C ILE A 138 -7.51 13.00 14.35
N LYS A 139 -8.12 13.10 13.15
CA LYS A 139 -8.30 11.96 12.25
C LYS A 139 -6.96 11.31 11.87
N PHE A 140 -5.94 12.11 11.57
CA PHE A 140 -4.61 11.57 11.25
C PHE A 140 -3.95 10.88 12.45
N ILE A 141 -4.15 11.38 13.68
CA ILE A 141 -3.68 10.70 14.91
C ILE A 141 -4.33 9.31 15.03
N GLU A 142 -5.64 9.22 14.84
CA GLU A 142 -6.37 7.95 14.89
C GLU A 142 -5.86 6.99 13.80
N GLN A 143 -5.74 7.46 12.56
CA GLN A 143 -5.22 6.65 11.45
C GLN A 143 -3.79 6.16 11.68
N CYS A 144 -2.90 7.00 12.20
CA CYS A 144 -1.54 6.59 12.56
C CYS A 144 -1.57 5.49 13.63
N LYS A 145 -2.40 5.63 14.67
CA LYS A 145 -2.51 4.64 15.74
C LYS A 145 -3.04 3.31 15.20
N ASP A 146 -4.09 3.35 14.40
CA ASP A 146 -4.68 2.16 13.77
C ASP A 146 -3.66 1.45 12.87
N TYR A 147 -2.92 2.20 12.06
CA TYR A 147 -1.90 1.63 11.18
C TYR A 147 -0.71 1.04 11.97
N ILE A 148 -0.24 1.73 13.01
CA ILE A 148 0.83 1.23 13.88
C ILE A 148 0.38 -0.06 14.57
N GLU A 149 -0.84 -0.11 15.10
CA GLU A 149 -1.39 -1.32 15.69
C GLU A 149 -1.49 -2.46 14.67
N ALA A 150 -2.06 -2.19 13.48
CA ALA A 150 -2.20 -3.16 12.41
C ALA A 150 -0.85 -3.66 11.86
N SER A 151 0.20 -2.84 11.92
CA SER A 151 1.54 -3.17 11.40
C SER A 151 2.48 -3.77 12.44
N THR A 152 2.12 -3.80 13.72
CA THR A 152 2.98 -4.30 14.81
C THR A 152 2.37 -5.44 15.62
N THR A 153 1.04 -5.51 15.71
CA THR A 153 0.35 -6.57 16.46
C THR A 153 0.26 -7.84 15.63
N LEU A 154 0.85 -8.92 16.16
CA LEU A 154 0.75 -10.25 15.54
C LEU A 154 -0.60 -10.88 15.85
N VAL A 155 -1.21 -11.43 14.81
CA VAL A 155 -2.51 -12.08 14.84
C VAL A 155 -2.38 -13.52 14.32
N PRO A 156 -3.14 -14.47 14.89
CA PRO A 156 -3.09 -15.86 14.44
C PRO A 156 -3.70 -15.97 13.03
N VAL A 157 -3.10 -16.82 12.19
CA VAL A 157 -3.56 -17.07 10.82
C VAL A 157 -4.45 -18.29 10.83
N THR A 158 -5.75 -18.11 11.12
CA THR A 158 -6.73 -19.20 11.16
C THR A 158 -7.77 -19.05 10.04
N VAL A 159 -8.43 -20.15 9.67
CA VAL A 159 -9.53 -20.13 8.71
C VAL A 159 -10.65 -19.18 9.15
N GLU A 160 -10.97 -19.10 10.44
CA GLU A 160 -11.99 -18.17 10.95
C GLU A 160 -11.61 -16.71 10.71
N ARG A 161 -10.32 -16.37 10.81
CA ARG A 161 -9.86 -15.01 10.56
C ARG A 161 -9.88 -14.68 9.06
N ILE A 162 -9.60 -15.67 8.21
CA ILE A 162 -9.76 -15.53 6.76
C ILE A 162 -11.24 -15.30 6.46
N ALA A 163 -12.15 -16.08 7.06
CA ALA A 163 -13.59 -15.90 6.95
C ALA A 163 -14.04 -14.49 7.37
N GLN A 164 -13.57 -13.98 8.51
CA GLN A 164 -13.86 -12.62 8.96
C GLN A 164 -13.40 -11.55 7.96
N SER A 165 -12.25 -11.76 7.31
CA SER A 165 -11.77 -10.86 6.25
C SER A 165 -12.67 -10.90 5.01
N PHE A 166 -13.23 -12.07 4.68
CA PHE A 166 -14.17 -12.26 3.58
C PHE A 166 -15.54 -11.64 3.90
N ASP A 167 -16.06 -11.86 5.12
CA ASP A 167 -17.28 -11.22 5.61
C ASP A 167 -17.22 -9.69 5.53
N ALA A 168 -16.09 -9.10 5.93
CA ALA A 168 -15.88 -7.66 5.88
C ALA A 168 -15.89 -7.08 4.45
N ARG A 169 -15.75 -7.93 3.43
CA ARG A 169 -15.72 -7.57 2.01
C ARG A 169 -16.94 -8.09 1.24
N ASP A 170 -17.93 -8.67 1.93
CA ASP A 170 -19.10 -9.31 1.33
C ASP A 170 -18.72 -10.39 0.30
N LEU A 171 -17.65 -11.14 0.59
CA LEU A 171 -17.18 -12.25 -0.24
C LEU A 171 -17.82 -13.56 0.21
N LYS A 172 -18.31 -14.35 -0.75
CA LYS A 172 -18.84 -15.68 -0.49
C LYS A 172 -17.71 -16.67 -0.21
N TYR A 173 -17.97 -17.61 0.70
CA TYR A 173 -17.07 -18.71 0.99
C TYR A 173 -17.82 -19.85 1.67
N HIS A 174 -17.17 -21.00 1.75
CA HIS A 174 -17.55 -22.14 2.57
C HIS A 174 -16.38 -22.55 3.45
N ILE A 175 -16.67 -23.14 4.61
CA ILE A 175 -15.67 -23.73 5.49
C ILE A 175 -15.94 -25.22 5.59
N ASP A 176 -14.90 -26.01 5.36
CA ASP A 176 -14.91 -27.47 5.41
C ASP A 176 -13.72 -27.98 6.25
N GLU A 177 -13.68 -29.29 6.49
CA GLU A 177 -12.54 -29.99 7.07
C GLU A 177 -12.03 -31.07 6.12
N ASP A 178 -10.75 -31.01 5.78
CA ASP A 178 -10.08 -32.02 4.98
C ASP A 178 -8.87 -32.57 5.74
N HIS A 179 -8.77 -33.89 5.85
CA HIS A 179 -7.71 -34.59 6.59
C HIS A 179 -7.46 -34.06 8.02
N GLY A 180 -8.47 -33.46 8.66
CA GLY A 180 -8.39 -32.86 10.00
C GLY A 180 -7.89 -31.41 10.04
N ASN A 181 -7.62 -30.81 8.88
CA ASN A 181 -7.31 -29.39 8.73
C ASN A 181 -8.57 -28.63 8.34
N LYS A 182 -8.73 -27.42 8.86
CA LYS A 182 -9.79 -26.51 8.41
C LYS A 182 -9.40 -25.91 7.06
N ILE A 183 -10.38 -25.84 6.17
CA ILE A 183 -10.23 -25.28 4.83
C ILE A 183 -11.32 -24.24 4.61
N LEU A 184 -10.94 -23.10 4.03
CA LEU A 184 -11.86 -22.15 3.43
C LEU A 184 -11.81 -22.28 1.91
N ARG A 185 -12.98 -22.40 1.29
CA ARG A 185 -13.16 -22.49 -0.16
C ARG A 185 -13.99 -21.31 -0.65
N THR A 186 -13.67 -20.80 -1.83
CA THR A 186 -14.34 -19.63 -2.43
C THR A 186 -14.14 -19.62 -3.94
N GLY A 187 -15.11 -19.09 -4.69
CA GLY A 187 -15.02 -18.88 -6.14
C GLY A 187 -14.77 -17.43 -6.55
N PHE A 188 -13.90 -17.21 -7.55
CA PHE A 188 -13.81 -15.95 -8.29
C PHE A 188 -14.01 -16.21 -9.79
N GLY A 189 -15.21 -15.91 -10.30
CA GLY A 189 -15.62 -16.32 -11.64
C GLY A 189 -15.68 -17.83 -11.73
N HIS A 190 -15.04 -18.40 -12.75
CA HIS A 190 -14.91 -19.85 -12.89
C HIS A 190 -13.74 -20.49 -12.13
N ASN A 191 -12.95 -19.71 -11.39
CA ASN A 191 -11.76 -20.22 -10.71
C ASN A 191 -12.04 -20.49 -9.23
N SER A 192 -11.64 -21.65 -8.75
CA SER A 192 -11.76 -22.03 -7.34
C SER A 192 -10.51 -21.61 -6.56
N PHE A 193 -10.70 -21.12 -5.34
CA PHE A 193 -9.64 -20.71 -4.42
C PHE A 193 -9.83 -21.42 -3.08
N ILE A 194 -8.72 -21.87 -2.51
CA ILE A 194 -8.67 -22.70 -1.32
C ILE A 194 -7.60 -22.17 -0.38
N PHE A 195 -7.95 -22.04 0.89
CA PHE A 195 -7.08 -21.60 1.97
C PHE A 195 -7.10 -22.65 3.08
N GLU A 196 -5.95 -23.27 3.34
CA GLU A 196 -5.80 -24.33 4.32
C GLU A 196 -4.72 -23.94 5.33
N THR A 197 -5.04 -24.05 6.61
CA THR A 197 -4.07 -23.85 7.69
C THR A 197 -3.49 -25.18 8.11
N LEU A 198 -2.16 -25.30 8.06
CA LEU A 198 -1.42 -26.52 8.37
C LEU A 198 -0.76 -26.40 9.75
N GLY A 199 -0.83 -27.47 10.55
CA GLY A 199 -0.17 -27.56 11.85
C GLY A 199 -1.14 -27.75 13.01
N ALA A 200 -0.81 -27.21 14.19
CA ALA A 200 -1.67 -27.36 15.36
C ALA A 200 -2.98 -26.57 15.20
N GLN A 201 -4.11 -27.17 15.58
CA GLN A 201 -5.46 -26.63 15.34
C GLN A 201 -5.67 -25.23 15.94
N ASP A 202 -5.05 -24.93 17.09
CA ASP A 202 -5.15 -23.62 17.75
C ASP A 202 -4.01 -22.65 17.41
N ASN A 203 -2.98 -23.13 16.69
CA ASN A 203 -1.81 -22.33 16.31
C ASN A 203 -1.11 -22.95 15.09
N PRO A 204 -1.68 -22.75 13.88
CA PRO A 204 -1.13 -23.33 12.67
C PRO A 204 0.26 -22.74 12.38
N ASP A 205 1.13 -23.59 11.84
CA ASP A 205 2.50 -23.23 11.49
C ASP A 205 2.56 -22.55 10.12
N ASP A 206 1.71 -22.97 9.18
CA ASP A 206 1.74 -22.54 7.79
C ASP A 206 0.31 -22.31 7.25
N LEU A 207 0.20 -21.40 6.29
CA LEU A 207 -0.98 -21.19 5.46
C LEU A 207 -0.65 -21.64 4.03
N GLN A 208 -1.35 -22.67 3.55
CA GLN A 208 -1.33 -23.06 2.15
C GLN A 208 -2.51 -22.41 1.43
N MET A 209 -2.21 -21.70 0.36
CA MET A 209 -3.20 -21.10 -0.52
C MET A 209 -3.03 -21.70 -1.90
N TRP A 210 -4.10 -22.21 -2.48
CA TRP A 210 -4.06 -22.72 -3.83
C TRP A 210 -5.35 -22.44 -4.57
N ALA A 211 -5.27 -22.39 -5.88
CA ALA A 211 -6.37 -22.06 -6.74
C ALA A 211 -6.31 -22.91 -8.01
N VAL A 212 -7.47 -23.20 -8.58
CA VAL A 212 -7.63 -24.07 -9.75
C VAL A 212 -8.30 -23.28 -10.85
N TRP A 213 -7.73 -23.39 -12.05
CA TRP A 213 -8.34 -22.84 -13.25
C TRP A 213 -9.59 -23.65 -13.61
N GLY A 214 -10.73 -22.97 -13.80
CA GLY A 214 -12.04 -23.61 -13.94
C GLY A 214 -12.24 -24.62 -15.07
N PRO A 215 -11.71 -24.41 -16.30
CA PRO A 215 -11.96 -25.31 -17.41
C PRO A 215 -11.40 -26.72 -17.22
N ASP A 216 -12.18 -27.71 -17.64
CA ASP A 216 -11.70 -29.09 -17.78
C ASP A 216 -10.71 -29.17 -18.94
N VAL A 217 -9.43 -29.38 -18.63
CA VAL A 217 -8.38 -29.51 -19.64
C VAL A 217 -8.23 -30.98 -20.06
N PRO A 218 -8.34 -31.31 -21.36
CA PRO A 218 -8.08 -32.66 -21.84
C PRO A 218 -6.63 -33.09 -21.61
N ILE A 219 -6.40 -34.39 -21.37
CA ILE A 219 -5.07 -34.93 -21.10
C ILE A 219 -4.06 -34.65 -22.22
N GLU A 220 -4.52 -34.53 -23.46
CA GLU A 220 -3.71 -34.24 -24.63
C GLU A 220 -3.04 -32.87 -24.55
N MET A 221 -3.65 -31.91 -23.84
CA MET A 221 -3.13 -30.55 -23.66
C MET A 221 -2.19 -30.41 -22.44
N ARG A 222 -1.91 -31.50 -21.72
CA ARG A 222 -1.09 -31.48 -20.49
C ARG A 222 0.28 -30.83 -20.70
N ASN A 223 0.93 -31.12 -21.83
CA ASN A 223 2.26 -30.57 -22.11
C ASN A 223 2.21 -29.07 -22.42
N ASP A 224 1.17 -28.61 -23.10
CA ASP A 224 0.96 -27.18 -23.41
C ASP A 224 0.71 -26.40 -22.11
N MET A 225 -0.09 -26.96 -21.19
CA MET A 225 -0.30 -26.37 -19.86
C MET A 225 1.00 -26.33 -19.05
N LEU A 226 1.80 -27.39 -19.13
CA LEU A 226 3.08 -27.45 -18.41
C LEU A 226 4.06 -26.39 -18.92
N GLU A 227 4.14 -26.20 -20.23
CA GLU A 227 4.96 -25.15 -20.84
C GLU A 227 4.49 -23.76 -20.40
N PHE A 228 3.18 -23.51 -20.39
CA PHE A 228 2.60 -22.27 -19.90
C PHE A 228 2.98 -21.99 -18.43
N CYS A 229 2.77 -22.99 -17.55
CA CYS A 229 3.14 -22.89 -16.14
C CYS A 229 4.64 -22.63 -15.94
N ASN A 230 5.50 -23.29 -16.72
CA ASN A 230 6.94 -23.08 -16.65
C ASN A 230 7.33 -21.65 -17.07
N GLN A 231 6.73 -21.12 -18.14
CA GLN A 231 6.97 -19.75 -18.57
C GLN A 231 6.53 -18.75 -17.49
N TRP A 232 5.33 -18.92 -16.93
CA TRP A 232 4.87 -18.12 -15.80
C TRP A 232 5.85 -18.17 -14.63
N ASN A 233 6.31 -19.36 -14.23
CA ASN A 233 7.24 -19.52 -13.11
C ASN A 233 8.62 -18.88 -13.34
N LEU A 234 9.01 -18.62 -14.59
CA LEU A 234 10.23 -17.89 -14.93
C LEU A 234 10.05 -16.37 -14.82
N ASP A 235 8.90 -15.85 -15.24
CA ASP A 235 8.61 -14.42 -15.31
C ASP A 235 8.02 -13.87 -14.00
N SER A 236 7.33 -14.73 -13.26
CA SER A 236 6.61 -14.39 -12.04
C SER A 236 7.24 -15.07 -10.83
N ARG A 237 7.41 -14.30 -9.75
CA ARG A 237 7.92 -14.84 -8.48
C ARG A 237 6.92 -15.79 -7.81
N ARG A 238 5.62 -15.57 -8.04
CA ARG A 238 4.47 -16.22 -7.41
C ARG A 238 3.18 -15.93 -8.20
N PRO A 239 2.11 -16.72 -8.02
CA PRO A 239 2.11 -18.02 -7.35
C PRO A 239 2.93 -19.04 -8.16
N LYS A 240 3.24 -20.19 -7.57
CA LYS A 240 3.83 -21.30 -8.33
C LYS A 240 2.74 -21.97 -9.13
N ALA A 241 2.91 -21.97 -10.44
CA ALA A 241 2.02 -22.61 -11.38
C ALA A 241 2.44 -24.06 -11.60
N GLN A 242 1.50 -24.98 -11.56
CA GLN A 242 1.75 -26.40 -11.79
C GLN A 242 0.57 -27.07 -12.47
N VAL A 243 0.81 -28.28 -12.99
CA VAL A 243 -0.20 -29.09 -13.67
C VAL A 243 -0.41 -30.38 -12.87
N ARG A 244 -1.66 -30.66 -12.48
CA ARG A 244 -2.06 -31.90 -11.82
C ARG A 244 -2.92 -32.72 -12.79
N THR A 245 -2.77 -34.04 -12.79
CA THR A 245 -3.60 -34.95 -13.60
C THR A 245 -4.48 -35.72 -12.64
N ARG A 246 -5.80 -35.68 -12.84
CA ARG A 246 -6.77 -36.39 -12.02
C ARG A 246 -6.94 -37.84 -12.47
N ASP A 247 -7.57 -38.63 -11.61
CA ASP A 247 -7.85 -40.04 -11.87
C ASP A 247 -8.79 -40.28 -13.06
N ASP A 248 -9.67 -39.32 -13.37
CA ASP A 248 -10.55 -39.34 -14.53
C ASP A 248 -9.84 -38.94 -15.85
N GLY A 249 -8.55 -38.60 -15.78
CA GLY A 249 -7.73 -38.18 -16.90
C GLY A 249 -7.80 -36.69 -17.23
N THR A 250 -8.64 -35.91 -16.54
CA THR A 250 -8.65 -34.46 -16.71
C THR A 250 -7.38 -33.83 -16.12
N VAL A 251 -7.05 -32.65 -16.64
CA VAL A 251 -5.85 -31.90 -16.24
C VAL A 251 -6.28 -30.62 -15.53
N TRP A 252 -5.73 -30.41 -14.35
CA TRP A 252 -5.88 -29.17 -13.59
C TRP A 252 -4.65 -28.30 -13.73
N VAL A 253 -4.89 -27.01 -13.96
CA VAL A 253 -3.86 -25.98 -13.87
C VAL A 253 -4.03 -25.27 -12.53
N VAL A 254 -2.99 -25.37 -11.70
CA VAL A 254 -3.05 -24.97 -10.29
C VAL A 254 -2.04 -23.87 -10.01
N ALA A 255 -2.49 -22.82 -9.34
CA ALA A 255 -1.65 -21.80 -8.73
C ALA A 255 -1.53 -22.10 -7.23
N GLU A 256 -0.32 -22.15 -6.69
CA GLU A 256 -0.08 -22.50 -5.28
C GLU A 256 0.93 -21.55 -4.61
N TRP A 257 0.67 -21.22 -3.35
CA TRP A 257 1.51 -20.37 -2.51
C TRP A 257 1.42 -20.82 -1.05
N PHE A 258 2.58 -21.11 -0.44
CA PHE A 258 2.76 -21.31 0.99
C PHE A 258 3.29 -20.07 1.72
N ALA A 259 2.65 -19.71 2.83
CA ALA A 259 3.10 -18.68 3.75
C ALA A 259 3.41 -19.29 5.12
N TYR A 260 4.60 -18.98 5.66
CA TYR A 260 4.99 -19.40 7.01
C TYR A 260 4.41 -18.44 8.05
N CYS A 261 3.62 -18.97 8.98
CA CYS A 261 2.76 -18.18 9.87
C CYS A 261 2.82 -18.59 11.35
N LYS A 262 3.77 -19.43 11.76
CA LYS A 262 3.90 -20.03 13.11
C LYS A 262 3.74 -19.07 14.31
N ARG A 263 4.10 -17.79 14.15
CA ARG A 263 4.02 -16.77 15.20
C ARG A 263 2.91 -15.76 14.98
N GLY A 264 2.02 -16.03 14.02
CA GLY A 264 1.11 -15.05 13.47
C GLY A 264 1.77 -14.14 12.44
N LEU A 265 0.93 -13.31 11.83
CA LEU A 265 1.29 -12.23 10.92
C LEU A 265 0.78 -10.92 11.50
N THR A 266 1.34 -9.77 11.15
CA THR A 266 0.67 -8.49 11.45
C THR A 266 -0.61 -8.40 10.62
N GLU A 267 -1.58 -7.56 11.01
CA GLU A 267 -2.83 -7.42 10.24
C GLU A 267 -2.53 -6.98 8.79
N ILE A 268 -1.57 -6.06 8.60
CA ILE A 268 -1.09 -5.66 7.26
C ILE A 268 -0.50 -6.85 6.47
N GLN A 269 0.31 -7.68 7.12
CA GLN A 269 0.89 -8.86 6.49
C GLN A 269 -0.20 -9.90 6.14
N PHE A 270 -1.09 -10.21 7.07
CA PHE A 270 -2.18 -11.15 6.89
C PHE A 270 -3.07 -10.79 5.70
N GLN A 271 -3.57 -9.55 5.67
CA GLN A 271 -4.39 -9.05 4.56
C GLN A 271 -3.60 -9.00 3.25
N GLY A 272 -2.31 -8.64 3.33
CA GLY A 272 -1.41 -8.60 2.19
C GLY A 272 -1.15 -9.97 1.56
N GLU A 273 -1.01 -11.04 2.35
CA GLU A 273 -0.78 -12.39 1.83
C GLU A 273 -2.02 -12.92 1.11
N ILE A 274 -3.21 -12.80 1.72
CA ILE A 274 -4.49 -13.24 1.13
C ILE A 274 -4.77 -12.49 -0.18
N SER A 275 -4.79 -11.15 -0.12
CA SER A 275 -5.17 -10.32 -1.27
C SER A 275 -4.19 -10.48 -2.43
N ARG A 276 -2.89 -10.61 -2.11
CA ARG A 276 -1.88 -10.79 -3.14
C ARG A 276 -1.98 -12.15 -3.80
N PHE A 277 -2.35 -13.20 -3.07
CA PHE A 277 -2.57 -14.51 -3.68
C PHE A 277 -3.76 -14.45 -4.63
N ILE A 278 -4.91 -13.93 -4.17
CA ILE A 278 -6.13 -13.78 -4.99
C ILE A 278 -5.81 -13.03 -6.29
N ASN A 279 -5.17 -11.86 -6.19
CA ASN A 279 -4.88 -11.04 -7.36
C ASN A 279 -3.88 -11.70 -8.32
N THR A 280 -2.77 -12.24 -7.81
CA THR A 280 -1.72 -12.80 -8.70
C THR A 280 -2.10 -14.15 -9.31
N ALA A 281 -2.89 -14.98 -8.62
CA ALA A 281 -3.50 -16.16 -9.23
C ALA A 281 -4.59 -15.78 -10.24
N GLY A 282 -5.38 -14.74 -9.95
CA GLY A 282 -6.32 -14.15 -10.91
C GLY A 282 -5.63 -13.68 -12.20
N ASP A 283 -4.52 -12.96 -12.10
CA ASP A 283 -3.72 -12.52 -13.26
C ASP A 283 -3.16 -13.71 -14.07
N PHE A 284 -2.71 -14.76 -13.38
CA PHE A 284 -2.26 -16.00 -14.00
C PHE A 284 -3.37 -16.67 -14.81
N PHE A 285 -4.56 -16.82 -14.22
CA PHE A 285 -5.70 -17.44 -14.89
C PHE A 285 -6.29 -16.57 -15.99
N ALA A 286 -6.32 -15.25 -15.84
CA ALA A 286 -6.70 -14.33 -16.91
C ALA A 286 -5.76 -14.45 -18.12
N SER A 287 -4.47 -14.75 -17.88
CA SER A 287 -3.50 -15.02 -18.94
C SER A 287 -3.77 -16.35 -19.64
N LEU A 288 -4.21 -17.39 -18.91
CA LEU A 288 -4.67 -18.66 -19.50
C LEU A 288 -5.94 -18.47 -20.34
N ASP A 289 -6.95 -17.77 -19.81
CA ASP A 289 -8.21 -17.50 -20.51
C ASP A 289 -7.95 -16.78 -21.85
N LYS A 290 -7.01 -15.84 -21.86
CA LYS A 290 -6.60 -15.14 -23.08
C LYS A 290 -5.91 -16.04 -24.10
N GLN A 291 -5.08 -16.99 -23.64
CA GLN A 291 -4.34 -17.89 -24.53
C GLN A 291 -5.19 -19.07 -25.02
N TYR A 292 -6.11 -19.55 -24.19
CA TYR A 292 -6.95 -20.72 -24.45
C TYR A 292 -8.45 -20.38 -24.31
N PRO A 293 -8.97 -19.41 -25.09
CA PRO A 293 -10.35 -18.96 -24.95
C PRO A 293 -11.39 -20.05 -25.25
N ASN A 294 -11.02 -21.06 -26.03
CA ASN A 294 -11.88 -22.19 -26.34
C ASN A 294 -12.14 -23.09 -25.12
N LEU A 295 -11.21 -23.18 -24.17
CA LEU A 295 -11.40 -23.93 -22.92
C LEU A 295 -12.26 -23.12 -21.94
N ALA A 296 -12.02 -21.81 -21.82
CA ALA A 296 -12.86 -20.95 -21.00
C ALA A 296 -14.33 -20.91 -21.49
N ALA A 297 -14.55 -20.95 -22.81
CA ALA A 297 -15.88 -20.88 -23.41
C ALA A 297 -16.73 -22.15 -23.24
N THR A 298 -16.17 -23.28 -22.78
CA THR A 298 -16.96 -24.50 -22.50
C THR A 298 -17.68 -24.45 -21.17
N LEU A 299 -17.36 -23.47 -20.32
CA LEU A 299 -18.03 -23.27 -19.05
C LEU A 299 -19.37 -22.55 -19.25
N ASP A 300 -20.37 -22.88 -18.43
CA ASP A 300 -21.63 -22.13 -18.40
C ASP A 300 -21.29 -20.66 -18.08
N PRO A 301 -21.79 -19.68 -18.85
CA PRO A 301 -21.59 -18.26 -18.52
C PRO A 301 -22.08 -17.85 -17.13
N ASN A 302 -22.93 -18.66 -16.49
CA ASN A 302 -23.39 -18.50 -15.10
C ASN A 302 -22.69 -19.46 -14.12
N TYR A 303 -21.67 -20.20 -14.56
CA TYR A 303 -20.85 -21.03 -13.70
C TYR A 303 -20.01 -20.12 -12.79
N GLU A 304 -20.41 -20.07 -11.52
CA GLU A 304 -19.51 -19.64 -10.45
C GLU A 304 -18.87 -20.92 -9.89
N ALA A 305 -17.55 -20.92 -9.78
CA ALA A 305 -16.83 -22.02 -9.13
C ALA A 305 -17.45 -22.27 -7.75
N ASP A 306 -17.86 -23.52 -7.51
CA ASP A 306 -18.61 -23.88 -6.32
C ASP A 306 -17.80 -23.62 -5.06
N ASP A 307 -18.47 -23.02 -4.06
CA ASP A 307 -17.89 -22.75 -2.76
C ASP A 307 -17.77 -24.04 -1.94
N GLY A 308 -18.47 -25.14 -2.27
CA GLY A 308 -18.21 -26.43 -1.62
C GLY A 308 -18.94 -27.63 -2.20
N ASP A 309 -18.19 -28.51 -2.90
CA ASP A 309 -18.26 -29.98 -2.69
C ASP A 309 -17.20 -30.79 -3.50
N ASP A 310 -16.58 -30.27 -4.57
CA ASP A 310 -15.86 -31.17 -5.51
C ASP A 310 -14.32 -31.13 -5.49
N ALA A 311 -13.69 -30.46 -4.51
CA ALA A 311 -12.23 -30.36 -4.41
C ALA A 311 -11.62 -31.12 -3.23
N ALA A 312 -12.38 -32.04 -2.60
CA ALA A 312 -11.91 -32.90 -1.50
C ALA A 312 -11.47 -34.32 -1.95
N GLU A 313 -11.61 -34.68 -3.24
CA GLU A 313 -11.12 -35.96 -3.76
C GLU A 313 -10.18 -35.72 -4.97
N ALA A 314 -8.92 -35.41 -4.68
CA ALA A 314 -7.78 -35.57 -5.60
C ALA A 314 -6.44 -35.63 -4.84
#